data_AF-A0A392PAT6-F1
#
_entry.id   AF-A0A392PAT6-F1
#
_cell.length_a   1.000
_cell.length_b   1.000
_cell.length_c   1.000
_cell.angle_alpha   90.00
_cell.angle_beta   90.00
_cell.angle_gamma   90.00
#
_symmetry.space_group_name_H-M   'P 1'
#
loop_
_entity.id
_entity.type
_entity.pdbx_description
1 polymer ?
#
loop_
_entity_poly.entity_id
_entity_poly.type
_entity_poly.pdbx_seq_one_letter_code
_entity_poly.pdbx_strand_id
1 'polypeptide(L)'
;MMIVNPLKQGKDARRVFSFNKVFGTSVTQEQIYADTQPLIRSVLDGYNVCVFAYGQTGSGKTYTMSGPDLSAEETWGVNYRAL
;
A
#
# COMPACT_ATOMS: atom_id res chain seq x y z
N MET A 1 11.46 -2.11 8.24
CA MET A 1 11.52 -0.64 8.07
C MET A 1 11.97 0.00 9.39
N MET A 2 12.96 0.90 9.36
CA MET A 2 13.45 1.59 10.54
C MET A 2 13.01 3.05 10.52
N ILE A 3 12.39 3.52 11.60
CA ILE A 3 11.99 4.91 11.81
C ILE A 3 12.83 5.49 12.96
N VAL A 4 13.39 6.68 12.74
CA VAL A 4 14.22 7.38 13.74
C VAL A 4 13.46 8.58 14.27
N ASN A 5 13.33 8.68 15.60
CA ASN A 5 12.83 9.87 16.27
C ASN A 5 14.01 10.79 16.65
N PRO A 6 14.12 11.99 16.05
CA PRO A 6 15.24 12.90 16.31
C PRO A 6 15.23 13.48 17.73
N LEU A 7 14.11 13.41 18.45
CA LEU A 7 13.97 13.95 19.81
C LEU A 7 14.40 12.97 20.90
N LYS A 8 14.74 11.73 20.56
CA LYS A 8 15.21 10.70 21.50
C LYS A 8 16.65 10.32 21.20
N GLN A 9 17.41 9.89 22.21
CA GLN A 9 18.79 9.42 22.05
C GLN A 9 18.92 7.92 22.31
N GLY A 10 19.99 7.33 21.79
CA GLY A 10 20.33 5.92 22.02
C GLY A 10 19.40 4.93 21.33
N LYS A 11 19.25 3.73 21.92
CA LYS A 11 18.41 2.65 21.36
C LYS A 11 16.94 3.06 21.22
N ASP A 12 16.43 3.91 22.10
CA ASP A 12 15.04 4.39 22.09
C ASP A 12 14.70 5.35 20.93
N ALA A 13 15.73 5.88 20.26
CA ALA A 13 15.58 6.73 19.09
C ALA A 13 15.17 5.94 17.84
N ARG A 14 15.45 4.63 17.80
CA ARG A 14 15.27 3.79 16.61
C ARG A 14 14.17 2.78 16.85
N ARG A 15 13.12 2.83 16.02
CA ARG A 15 12.07 1.82 16.00
C ARG A 15 12.17 1.00 14.73
N VAL A 16 12.20 -0.32 14.88
CA VAL A 16 12.20 -1.26 13.75
C VAL A 16 10.84 -1.92 13.68
N PHE A 17 10.25 -1.90 12.48
CA PHE A 17 8.97 -2.51 12.17
C PHE A 17 9.16 -3.58 11.08
N SER A 18 8.47 -4.70 11.23
CA SER A 18 8.44 -5.80 10.28
C SER A 18 7.06 -5.90 9.66
N PHE A 19 7.02 -6.08 8.34
CA PHE A 19 5.81 -6.21 7.55
C PHE A 19 6.04 -7.30 6.50
N ASN A 20 4.97 -7.86 5.93
CA ASN A 20 5.08 -8.82 4.83
C ASN A 20 5.82 -8.23 3.63
N LYS A 21 5.53 -6.96 3.32
CA LYS A 21 6.20 -6.19 2.27
C LYS A 21 6.24 -4.71 2.62
N VAL A 22 7.30 -4.04 2.17
CA VAL A 22 7.47 -2.59 2.30
C VAL A 22 7.75 -2.03 0.91
N PHE A 23 6.88 -1.14 0.44
CA PHE A 23 7.03 -0.50 -0.87
C PHE A 23 7.78 0.83 -0.72
N GLY A 24 8.78 1.04 -1.58
CA GLY A 24 9.52 2.30 -1.67
C GLY A 24 8.80 3.33 -2.54
N THR A 25 9.35 4.54 -2.61
CA THR A 25 8.78 5.65 -3.37
C THR A 25 8.85 5.47 -4.90
N SER A 26 9.65 4.53 -5.39
CA SER A 26 9.77 4.21 -6.82
C SER A 26 8.79 3.16 -7.30
N VAL A 27 7.93 2.63 -6.42
CA VAL A 27 6.98 1.56 -6.75
C VAL A 27 5.78 2.14 -7.50
N THR A 28 5.39 1.50 -8.59
CA THR A 28 4.24 1.91 -9.41
C THR A 28 2.92 1.31 -8.92
N GLN A 29 1.79 1.87 -9.37
CA GLN A 29 0.45 1.35 -9.06
C GLN A 29 0.27 -0.09 -9.55
N GLU A 30 0.83 -0.42 -10.71
CA GLU A 30 0.84 -1.78 -11.24
C GLU A 30 1.57 -2.75 -10.31
N GLN A 31 2.73 -2.35 -9.77
CA GLN A 31 3.50 -3.19 -8.85
C GLN A 31 2.79 -3.41 -7.51
N ILE A 32 2.05 -2.41 -7.01
CA ILE A 32 1.18 -2.55 -5.83
C ILE A 32 0.05 -3.53 -6.14
N TYR A 33 -0.61 -3.37 -7.29
CA TYR A 33 -1.69 -4.26 -7.70
C TYR A 33 -1.21 -5.70 -7.88
N ALA A 34 -0.07 -5.93 -8.54
CA ALA A 34 0.49 -7.26 -8.74
C ALA A 34 0.72 -8.03 -7.44
N ASP A 35 1.10 -7.34 -6.35
CA ASP A 35 1.27 -7.93 -5.02
C ASP A 35 -0.06 -8.25 -4.32
N THR A 36 -1.09 -7.44 -4.54
CA THR A 36 -2.43 -7.61 -3.95
C THR A 36 -3.34 -8.53 -4.77
N GLN A 37 -3.02 -8.75 -6.05
CA GLN A 37 -3.78 -9.53 -7.00
C GLN A 37 -4.11 -10.96 -6.52
N PRO A 38 -3.23 -11.72 -5.85
CA PRO A 38 -3.58 -13.04 -5.33
C PRO A 38 -4.74 -13.00 -4.32
N LEU A 39 -4.77 -11.98 -3.45
CA LEU A 39 -5.89 -11.78 -2.53
C LEU A 39 -7.16 -11.48 -3.32
N ILE A 40 -7.10 -10.54 -4.26
CA ILE A 40 -8.26 -10.15 -5.08
C ILE A 40 -8.83 -11.35 -5.84
N ARG A 41 -7.98 -12.18 -6.44
CA ARG A 41 -8.40 -13.38 -7.20
C ARG A 41 -9.03 -14.46 -6.33
N SER A 42 -8.67 -14.56 -5.06
CA SER A 42 -9.28 -15.54 -4.15
C SER A 42 -10.79 -15.37 -3.98
N VAL A 43 -11.34 -14.19 -4.32
CA VAL A 43 -12.79 -13.98 -4.38
C VAL A 43 -13.48 -14.89 -5.39
N LEU A 44 -12.81 -15.24 -6.49
CA LEU A 44 -13.31 -16.19 -7.50
C LEU A 44 -13.43 -17.61 -6.95
N ASP A 45 -12.62 -17.95 -5.94
CA ASP A 45 -12.65 -19.23 -5.24
C ASP A 45 -13.65 -19.24 -4.07
N GLY A 46 -14.47 -18.17 -3.93
CA GLY A 46 -15.51 -18.06 -2.91
C GLY A 46 -15.04 -17.47 -1.57
N TYR A 47 -13.84 -16.88 -1.51
CA TYR A 47 -13.36 -16.21 -0.30
C TYR A 47 -13.82 -14.76 -0.22
N ASN A 48 -14.19 -14.32 0.98
CA ASN A 48 -14.42 -12.90 1.24
C ASN A 48 -13.09 -12.18 1.48
N VAL A 49 -12.87 -11.07 0.78
CA VAL A 49 -11.63 -10.29 0.88
C VAL A 49 -11.95 -8.84 1.23
N CYS A 50 -11.14 -8.27 2.11
CA CYS A 50 -11.24 -6.88 2.50
C CYS A 50 -9.86 -6.22 2.52
N VAL A 51 -9.72 -5.10 1.80
CA VAL A 51 -8.47 -4.33 1.69
C VAL A 51 -8.71 -2.94 2.26
N PHE A 52 -7.85 -2.52 3.19
CA PHE A 52 -7.92 -1.21 3.81
C PHE A 52 -6.62 -0.42 3.60
N ALA A 53 -6.76 0.85 3.24
CA ALA A 53 -5.66 1.81 3.30
C ALA A 53 -5.77 2.64 4.58
N TYR A 54 -4.71 2.66 5.39
CA TYR A 54 -4.68 3.37 6.67
C TYR A 54 -3.44 4.27 6.77
N GLY A 55 -3.60 5.42 7.42
CA GLY A 55 -2.55 6.43 7.58
C GLY A 55 -3.11 7.83 7.75
N GLN A 56 -2.26 8.79 8.09
CA GLN A 56 -2.65 10.20 8.24
C GLN A 56 -3.18 10.82 6.93
N THR A 57 -3.87 11.94 7.01
CA THR A 57 -4.24 12.72 5.80
C THR A 57 -2.98 13.11 5.03
N GLY A 58 -3.05 13.02 3.69
CA GLY A 58 -1.90 13.24 2.80
C GLY A 58 -0.94 12.06 2.64
N SER A 59 -1.12 10.95 3.36
CA SER A 59 -0.21 9.79 3.29
C SER A 59 -0.41 8.86 2.08
N GLY A 60 -1.25 9.24 1.11
CA GLY A 60 -1.46 8.46 -0.12
C GLY A 60 -2.54 7.37 -0.07
N LYS A 61 -3.41 7.30 0.95
CA LYS A 61 -4.50 6.29 1.00
C LYS A 61 -5.35 6.23 -0.28
N THR A 62 -5.86 7.39 -0.72
CA THR A 62 -6.65 7.53 -1.96
C THR A 62 -5.81 7.23 -3.19
N TYR A 63 -4.54 7.66 -3.19
CA TYR A 63 -3.61 7.36 -4.28
C TYR A 63 -3.43 5.84 -4.44
N THR A 64 -3.20 5.10 -3.36
CA THR A 64 -3.04 3.64 -3.42
C THR A 64 -4.32 2.93 -3.85
N MET A 65 -5.47 3.29 -3.27
CA MET A 65 -6.72 2.60 -3.56
C MET A 65 -7.29 2.97 -4.92
N SER A 66 -7.45 4.27 -5.22
CA SER A 66 -8.11 4.77 -6.42
C SER A 66 -7.14 5.14 -7.54
N GLY A 67 -5.92 5.54 -7.22
CA GLY A 67 -4.99 6.14 -8.17
C GLY A 67 -4.91 7.66 -8.05
N PRO A 68 -3.83 8.30 -8.57
CA PRO A 68 -3.73 9.75 -8.67
C PRO A 68 -4.79 10.38 -9.58
N ASP A 69 -5.11 9.71 -10.67
CA ASP A 69 -6.15 10.08 -11.62
C ASP A 69 -6.72 8.81 -12.27
N LEU A 70 -7.84 8.96 -12.98
CA LEU A 70 -8.52 7.87 -13.68
C LEU A 70 -8.39 7.99 -15.20
N SER A 71 -7.46 8.81 -15.68
CA SER A 71 -7.32 9.14 -17.10
C SER A 71 -6.66 8.04 -17.91
N ALA A 72 -5.86 7.18 -17.28
CA ALA A 72 -5.18 6.06 -17.92
C ALA A 72 -5.12 4.83 -17.00
N GLU A 73 -5.06 3.63 -17.56
CA GLU A 73 -4.96 2.39 -16.77
C GLU A 73 -3.69 2.35 -15.90
N GLU A 74 -2.61 2.98 -16.37
CA GLU A 74 -1.34 3.09 -15.66
C GLU A 74 -1.50 3.76 -14.28
N THR A 75 -2.41 4.74 -14.18
CA THR A 75 -2.65 5.52 -12.96
C THR A 75 -3.70 4.87 -12.06
N TRP A 76 -4.47 3.89 -12.52
CA TRP A 76 -5.47 3.22 -11.70
C TRP A 76 -4.88 2.58 -10.45
N GLY A 77 -5.54 2.81 -9.32
CA GLY A 77 -5.24 2.11 -8.07
C GLY A 77 -5.84 0.72 -7.98
N VAL A 78 -5.66 0.13 -6.79
CA VAL A 78 -6.06 -1.26 -6.51
C VAL A 78 -7.53 -1.53 -6.83
N ASN A 79 -8.46 -0.62 -6.51
CA ASN A 79 -9.88 -0.89 -6.69
C ASN A 79 -10.30 -0.92 -8.17
N TYR A 80 -9.77 -0.03 -9.02
CA TYR A 80 -10.12 0.01 -10.44
C TYR A 80 -9.44 -1.10 -11.23
N ARG A 81 -8.23 -1.52 -10.83
CA ARG A 81 -7.55 -2.69 -11.41
C ARG A 81 -8.15 -4.03 -10.97
N ALA A 82 -8.99 -4.03 -9.94
CA ALA A 82 -9.66 -5.23 -9.44
C ALA A 82 -10.99 -5.54 -10.16
N LEU A 83 -11.52 -4.58 -10.93
CA LEU A 83 -12.73 -4.72 -11.75
C LEU A 83 -12.42 -5.48 -13.05
#